data_AF-A0AAX3VHI4-F1
#
_entry.id   AF-A0AAX3VHI4-F1
#
_cell.length_a   1.000
_cell.length_b   1.000
_cell.length_c   1.000
_cell.angle_alpha   90.00
_cell.angle_beta   90.00
_cell.angle_gamma   90.00
#
_symmetry.space_group_name_H-M   'P 1'
#
loop_
_entity.id
_entity.type
_entity.pdbx_description
1 polymer ?
#
loop_
_entity_poly.entity_id
_entity_poly.type
_entity_poly.pdbx_seq_one_letter_code
_entity_poly.pdbx_strand_id
1 'polypeptide(L)'
;MEDTVTVQNCRRPLAIVSVAILGGAFLTGFVGSAAQANNDQAGEIVDAVAAERGVFRTISGDPITVENDDHELGERVVTGVTDEETPVQIFIQSSAIAEADRAKVEETMSAVPEPADLTFSEEPPGPVSGEIETDPLSDDPMDWEVVSVIAFTDSTASFAWPEKETFSVYEGDSLLGVSEDGLFVTHRLEPEKSYTFSMIAASPTARSSDDQVSTASRTITFQTFTGVASEDQERLIEPRTYQPWYNQYVHKTFIPDLRVGGLQCNLNHPFDEWHFGGDFRTYEFPAPETPWGVANYRTMMFVNVNWDNPAPYNMSWVKDVGSTRIYKNGNLDRTLYANMDSMTFHDAQANSSYAKIRLQHYGSNPGCALLDFEYSGAITYGETVEFYRSGTISVDGSRFRAPAHEMYGGFTPPNGSHTIWKTIARLPNDGFECLLGPLACSPGFYEQSASY
;
A
#
# COMPACT_ATOMS: atom_id res chain seq x y z
N MET A 1 34.94 61.20 13.24
CA MET A 1 34.98 59.72 13.12
C MET A 1 33.73 59.23 13.81
N GLU A 2 32.64 59.24 13.06
CA GLU A 2 31.33 58.72 13.44
C GLU A 2 30.86 58.00 12.18
N ASP A 3 30.90 56.67 12.20
CA ASP A 3 30.39 55.83 11.12
C ASP A 3 29.02 55.29 11.54
N THR A 4 27.99 55.94 11.03
CA THR A 4 26.61 55.45 10.96
C THR A 4 26.51 54.38 9.88
N VAL A 5 26.19 53.14 10.27
CA VAL A 5 25.83 52.05 9.34
C VAL A 5 24.31 51.99 9.22
N THR A 6 23.83 52.33 8.02
CA THR A 6 22.42 52.26 7.60
C THR A 6 22.09 50.83 7.16
N VAL A 7 21.13 50.18 7.82
CA VAL A 7 20.60 48.87 7.40
C VAL A 7 19.56 49.08 6.30
N GLN A 8 19.89 48.64 5.08
CA GLN A 8 19.03 48.73 3.91
C GLN A 8 18.14 47.47 3.82
N ASN A 9 16.83 47.66 4.03
CA ASN A 9 15.82 46.62 3.87
C ASN A 9 15.65 46.24 2.39
N CYS A 10 16.17 45.08 1.99
CA CYS A 10 15.84 44.45 0.71
C CYS A 10 14.49 43.71 0.81
N ARG A 11 13.39 44.40 0.50
CA ARG A 11 12.13 43.74 0.13
C ARG A 11 12.26 43.21 -1.29
N ARG A 12 12.23 41.88 -1.47
CA ARG A 12 12.01 41.26 -2.78
C ARG A 12 10.53 41.39 -3.16
N PRO A 13 10.18 41.80 -4.39
CA PRO A 13 8.80 41.76 -4.85
C PRO A 13 8.39 40.32 -5.15
N LEU A 14 7.20 39.95 -4.66
CA LEU A 14 6.44 38.79 -5.12
C LEU A 14 6.17 38.98 -6.62
N ALA A 15 6.70 38.11 -7.47
CA ALA A 15 6.25 37.98 -8.84
C ALA A 15 4.96 37.16 -8.83
N ILE A 16 3.82 37.85 -8.88
CA ILE A 16 2.53 37.25 -9.21
C ILE A 16 2.56 36.98 -10.71
N VAL A 17 2.74 35.73 -11.10
CA VAL A 17 2.51 35.29 -12.48
C VAL A 17 1.00 35.14 -12.66
N SER A 18 0.35 36.22 -13.05
CA SER A 18 -1.01 36.19 -13.59
C SER A 18 -0.95 35.57 -14.99
N VAL A 19 -1.33 34.29 -15.12
CA VAL A 19 -1.61 33.72 -16.43
C VAL A 19 -2.93 34.30 -16.92
N ALA A 20 -2.83 35.26 -17.84
CA ALA A 20 -3.97 35.78 -18.57
C ALA A 20 -4.56 34.66 -19.43
N ILE A 21 -5.82 34.28 -19.15
CA ILE A 21 -6.66 33.49 -20.05
C ILE A 21 -7.02 34.41 -21.23
N LEU A 22 -6.18 34.38 -22.26
CA LEU A 22 -6.50 34.95 -23.56
C LEU A 22 -7.21 33.87 -24.38
N GLY A 23 -8.50 34.11 -24.63
CA GLY A 23 -9.31 33.33 -25.55
C GLY A 23 -8.66 33.31 -26.93
N GLY A 24 -8.08 32.17 -27.27
CA GLY A 24 -7.64 31.82 -28.61
C GLY A 24 -8.50 30.66 -29.08
N ALA A 25 -9.24 30.88 -30.17
CA ALA A 25 -10.00 29.86 -30.88
C ALA A 25 -9.07 28.69 -31.24
N PHE A 26 -9.20 27.58 -30.52
CA PHE A 26 -8.54 26.34 -30.88
C PHE A 26 -9.39 25.61 -31.92
N LEU A 27 -8.78 25.48 -33.10
CA LEU A 27 -9.15 24.53 -34.12
C LEU A 27 -9.40 23.16 -33.50
N THR A 28 -10.56 22.60 -33.80
CA THR A 28 -10.94 21.21 -33.57
C THR A 28 -9.98 20.29 -34.32
N GLY A 29 -8.84 19.99 -33.71
CA GLY A 29 -8.01 18.85 -34.06
C GLY A 29 -8.60 17.64 -33.36
N PHE A 30 -9.32 16.80 -34.11
CA PHE A 30 -9.66 15.45 -33.70
C PHE A 30 -8.37 14.76 -33.22
N VAL A 31 -8.27 14.49 -31.92
CA VAL A 31 -7.41 13.42 -31.44
C VAL A 31 -8.10 12.16 -31.93
N GLY A 32 -7.55 11.58 -33.00
CA GLY A 32 -7.99 10.26 -33.47
C GLY A 32 -7.80 9.29 -32.33
N SER A 33 -8.92 8.74 -31.83
CA SER A 33 -8.91 7.54 -31.01
C SER A 33 -8.03 6.52 -31.71
N ALA A 34 -7.00 6.02 -31.01
CA ALA A 34 -6.37 4.75 -31.33
C ALA A 34 -7.32 3.59 -30.96
N ALA A 35 -8.55 3.65 -31.46
CA ALA A 35 -9.55 2.58 -31.43
C ALA A 35 -9.61 1.96 -32.83
N GLN A 36 -8.45 1.49 -33.28
CA GLN A 36 -8.30 0.62 -34.44
C GLN A 36 -7.05 -0.24 -34.19
N ALA A 37 -6.99 -0.87 -33.02
CA ALA A 37 -6.22 -2.08 -32.85
C ALA A 37 -6.89 -3.15 -33.74
N ASN A 38 -6.08 -3.87 -34.51
CA ASN A 38 -6.52 -4.90 -35.44
C ASN A 38 -7.52 -5.86 -34.79
N ASN A 39 -8.66 -6.06 -35.45
CA ASN A 39 -9.64 -7.09 -35.11
C ASN A 39 -9.04 -8.52 -35.21
N ASP A 40 -7.84 -8.65 -35.80
CA ASP A 40 -7.12 -9.91 -36.00
C ASP A 40 -6.36 -10.39 -34.75
N GLN A 41 -6.23 -9.59 -33.67
CA GLN A 41 -5.55 -10.01 -32.42
C GLN A 41 -6.50 -10.32 -31.25
N ALA A 42 -7.81 -10.27 -31.48
CA ALA A 42 -8.80 -10.60 -30.44
C ALA A 42 -8.74 -12.07 -30.00
N GLY A 43 -8.20 -12.95 -30.84
CA GLY A 43 -8.05 -14.40 -30.58
C GLY A 43 -6.96 -14.76 -29.57
N GLU A 44 -6.03 -13.85 -29.27
CA GLU A 44 -4.93 -14.12 -28.32
C GLU A 44 -5.21 -13.58 -26.91
N ILE A 45 -6.19 -12.68 -26.76
CA ILE A 45 -6.43 -12.00 -25.48
C ILE A 45 -7.35 -12.82 -24.60
N VAL A 46 -6.90 -13.15 -23.40
CA VAL A 46 -7.68 -13.85 -22.38
C VAL A 46 -8.81 -12.98 -21.82
N ASP A 47 -10.00 -13.55 -21.66
CA ASP A 47 -11.15 -12.93 -20.98
C ASP A 47 -11.01 -13.10 -19.46
N ALA A 48 -10.26 -12.20 -18.83
CA ALA A 48 -10.02 -12.21 -17.38
C ALA A 48 -11.33 -12.11 -16.56
N VAL A 49 -12.39 -11.51 -17.10
CA VAL A 49 -13.72 -11.44 -16.45
C VAL A 49 -14.42 -12.79 -16.49
N ALA A 50 -14.31 -13.56 -17.57
CA ALA A 50 -14.84 -14.93 -17.60
C ALA A 50 -14.07 -15.86 -16.66
N ALA A 51 -12.75 -15.68 -16.55
CA ALA A 51 -11.90 -16.48 -15.66
C ALA A 51 -12.27 -16.31 -14.17
N GLU A 52 -12.78 -15.14 -13.76
CA GLU A 52 -13.39 -14.92 -12.42
C GLU A 52 -14.45 -15.99 -12.09
N ARG A 53 -15.20 -16.46 -13.10
CA ARG A 53 -16.28 -17.45 -12.96
C ARG A 53 -15.81 -18.87 -13.28
N GLY A 54 -14.50 -19.08 -13.38
CA GLY A 54 -13.91 -20.36 -13.77
C GLY A 54 -14.14 -20.75 -15.23
N VAL A 55 -14.41 -19.77 -16.11
CA VAL A 55 -14.55 -20.00 -17.55
C VAL A 55 -13.31 -19.46 -18.26
N PHE A 56 -12.48 -20.36 -18.78
CA PHE A 56 -11.21 -20.00 -19.44
C PHE A 56 -11.39 -19.94 -20.95
N ARG A 57 -11.33 -18.72 -21.48
CA ARG A 57 -11.52 -18.41 -22.90
C ARG A 57 -10.87 -17.07 -23.26
N THR A 58 -10.79 -16.79 -24.54
CA THR A 58 -10.36 -15.51 -25.09
C THR A 58 -11.54 -14.51 -25.14
N ILE A 59 -11.26 -13.23 -25.39
CA ILE A 59 -12.29 -12.19 -25.56
C ILE A 59 -13.14 -12.45 -26.82
N SER A 60 -12.59 -13.11 -27.85
CA SER A 60 -13.36 -13.58 -29.01
C SER A 60 -14.32 -14.74 -28.67
N GLY A 61 -14.13 -15.38 -27.51
CA GLY A 61 -14.95 -16.49 -27.02
C GLY A 61 -14.36 -17.87 -27.31
N ASP A 62 -13.14 -17.95 -27.85
CA ASP A 62 -12.47 -19.20 -28.15
C ASP A 62 -11.97 -19.85 -26.85
N PRO A 63 -12.13 -21.17 -26.68
CA PRO A 63 -11.77 -21.85 -25.44
C PRO A 63 -10.26 -21.83 -25.20
N ILE A 64 -9.86 -21.79 -23.93
CA ILE A 64 -8.47 -22.07 -23.53
C ILE A 64 -8.41 -23.53 -23.06
N THR A 65 -7.50 -24.30 -23.63
CA THR A 65 -7.23 -25.67 -23.18
C THR A 65 -6.39 -25.59 -21.91
N VAL A 66 -7.01 -25.86 -20.76
CA VAL A 66 -6.33 -25.86 -19.46
C VAL A 66 -5.42 -27.07 -19.34
N GLU A 67 -4.15 -26.83 -19.05
CA GLU A 67 -3.13 -27.85 -18.83
C GLU A 67 -2.87 -28.09 -17.34
N ASN A 68 -2.90 -27.03 -16.53
CA ASN A 68 -2.74 -27.10 -15.08
C ASN A 68 -3.62 -26.07 -14.35
N ASP A 69 -4.06 -26.43 -13.16
CA ASP A 69 -4.91 -25.63 -12.28
C ASP A 69 -4.61 -26.02 -10.82
N ASP A 70 -3.95 -25.14 -10.06
CA ASP A 70 -3.45 -25.43 -8.72
C ASP A 70 -4.52 -25.36 -7.61
N HIS A 71 -5.72 -24.83 -7.92
CA HIS A 71 -6.90 -24.78 -7.05
C HIS A 71 -6.68 -24.22 -5.63
N GLU A 72 -5.65 -23.42 -5.40
CA GLU A 72 -5.45 -22.79 -4.09
C GLU A 72 -6.43 -21.61 -3.88
N LEU A 73 -7.00 -21.52 -2.67
CA LEU A 73 -8.12 -20.60 -2.41
C LEU A 73 -7.71 -19.13 -2.45
N GLY A 74 -6.57 -18.77 -1.86
CA GLY A 74 -6.07 -17.40 -1.84
C GLY A 74 -5.46 -16.95 -3.16
N GLU A 75 -4.81 -17.85 -3.88
CA GLU A 75 -4.34 -17.58 -5.24
C GLU A 75 -4.43 -18.83 -6.08
N ARG A 76 -5.20 -18.78 -7.17
CA ARG A 76 -5.30 -19.87 -8.14
C ARG A 76 -4.58 -19.48 -9.41
N VAL A 77 -3.67 -20.34 -9.86
CA VAL A 77 -2.93 -20.19 -11.11
C VAL A 77 -3.38 -21.25 -12.10
N VAL A 78 -3.86 -20.77 -13.25
CA VAL A 78 -4.26 -21.60 -14.37
C VAL A 78 -3.30 -21.39 -15.52
N THR A 79 -2.76 -22.48 -16.05
CA THR A 79 -1.98 -22.45 -17.28
C THR A 79 -2.68 -23.24 -18.36
N GLY A 80 -2.50 -22.81 -19.60
CA GLY A 80 -3.07 -23.48 -20.74
C GLY A 80 -2.59 -22.90 -22.05
N VAL A 81 -3.27 -23.29 -23.12
CA VAL A 81 -2.99 -22.84 -24.49
C VAL A 81 -4.27 -22.38 -25.18
N THR A 82 -4.16 -21.36 -26.01
CA THR A 82 -5.25 -20.96 -26.93
C THR A 82 -5.39 -21.96 -28.08
N ASP A 83 -6.45 -21.82 -28.87
CA ASP A 83 -6.64 -22.61 -30.11
C ASP A 83 -5.51 -22.41 -31.14
N GLU A 84 -4.75 -21.32 -31.03
CA GLU A 84 -3.58 -21.00 -31.86
C GLU A 84 -2.26 -21.54 -31.28
N GLU A 85 -2.33 -22.38 -30.25
CA GLU A 85 -1.18 -22.92 -29.50
C GLU A 85 -0.36 -21.87 -28.74
N THR A 86 -0.93 -20.69 -28.49
CA THR A 86 -0.28 -19.64 -27.69
C THR A 86 -0.37 -19.97 -26.19
N PRO A 87 0.76 -20.04 -25.46
CA PRO A 87 0.76 -20.24 -24.02
C PRO A 87 0.10 -19.10 -23.26
N VAL A 88 -0.67 -19.45 -22.24
CA VAL A 88 -1.40 -18.52 -21.37
C VAL A 88 -1.14 -18.87 -19.91
N GLN A 89 -0.99 -17.85 -19.08
CA GLN A 89 -1.08 -17.95 -17.63
C GLN A 89 -2.13 -16.98 -17.08
N ILE A 90 -2.92 -17.46 -16.12
CA ILE A 90 -4.01 -16.72 -15.48
C ILE A 90 -3.81 -16.83 -13.96
N PHE A 91 -3.71 -15.69 -13.30
CA PHE A 91 -3.68 -15.56 -11.85
C PHE A 91 -5.02 -15.05 -11.36
N ILE A 92 -5.64 -15.78 -10.45
CA ILE A 92 -6.90 -15.40 -9.79
C ILE A 92 -6.56 -15.24 -8.31
N GLN A 93 -6.63 -14.02 -7.81
CA GLN A 93 -6.38 -13.72 -6.40
C GLN A 93 -7.72 -13.59 -5.68
N SER A 94 -7.84 -14.25 -4.54
CA SER A 94 -9.01 -14.18 -3.69
C SER A 94 -8.65 -13.72 -2.29
N SER A 95 -9.51 -12.89 -1.70
CA SER A 95 -9.38 -12.39 -0.36
C SER A 95 -10.29 -13.16 0.60
N ALA A 96 -9.77 -13.42 1.80
CA ALA A 96 -10.56 -13.90 2.94
C ALA A 96 -10.98 -12.74 3.88
N ILE A 97 -10.88 -11.48 3.44
CA ILE A 97 -11.36 -10.33 4.20
C ILE A 97 -12.88 -10.29 4.10
N ALA A 98 -13.55 -10.63 5.20
CA ALA A 98 -15.00 -10.50 5.29
C ALA A 98 -15.42 -9.03 5.51
N GLU A 99 -16.68 -8.70 5.24
CA GLU A 99 -17.27 -7.40 5.59
C GLU A 99 -17.07 -7.06 7.08
N ALA A 100 -17.11 -8.06 7.96
CA ALA A 100 -16.84 -7.91 9.38
C ALA A 100 -15.39 -7.46 9.67
N ASP A 101 -14.42 -7.89 8.87
CA ASP A 101 -13.03 -7.45 9.02
C ASP A 101 -12.86 -5.98 8.59
N ARG A 102 -13.52 -5.58 7.49
CA ARG A 102 -13.58 -4.17 7.05
C ARG A 102 -14.25 -3.27 8.09
N ALA A 103 -15.33 -3.74 8.72
CA ALA A 103 -16.01 -3.02 9.79
C ALA A 103 -15.09 -2.78 11.01
N LYS A 104 -14.21 -3.73 11.37
CA LYS A 104 -13.23 -3.54 12.46
C LYS A 104 -12.17 -2.48 12.11
N VAL A 105 -11.78 -2.37 10.84
CA VAL A 105 -10.86 -1.32 10.36
C VAL A 105 -11.53 0.06 10.52
N GLU A 106 -12.81 0.18 10.15
CA GLU A 106 -13.59 1.41 10.35
C GLU A 106 -13.82 1.75 11.83
N GLU A 107 -14.06 0.74 12.66
CA GLU A 107 -14.18 0.88 14.11
C GLU A 107 -12.91 1.49 14.71
N THR A 108 -11.73 1.16 14.18
CA THR A 108 -10.46 1.74 14.65
C THR A 108 -10.41 3.26 14.51
N MET A 109 -11.10 3.84 13.51
CA MET A 109 -11.17 5.30 13.32
C MET A 109 -12.25 5.97 14.18
N SER A 110 -13.24 5.20 14.61
CA SER A 110 -14.39 5.66 15.39
C SER A 110 -14.19 5.49 16.90
N ALA A 111 -13.40 4.48 17.28
CA ALA A 111 -13.01 4.22 18.65
C ALA A 111 -11.95 5.23 19.07
N VAL A 112 -12.33 6.18 19.93
CA VAL A 112 -11.35 6.79 20.83
C VAL A 112 -10.93 5.64 21.73
N PRO A 113 -9.68 5.13 21.66
CA PRO A 113 -9.30 4.04 22.54
C PRO A 113 -9.57 4.48 23.99
N GLU A 114 -10.08 3.55 24.80
CA GLU A 114 -10.00 3.74 26.25
C GLU A 114 -8.56 4.15 26.56
N PRO A 115 -8.33 5.14 27.44
CA PRO A 115 -7.00 5.66 27.71
C PRO A 115 -6.12 4.51 28.21
N ALA A 116 -5.44 3.84 27.27
CA ALA A 116 -4.37 2.93 27.57
C ALA A 116 -3.39 3.71 28.43
N ASP A 117 -2.84 3.07 29.45
CA ASP A 117 -1.98 3.68 30.46
C ASP A 117 -1.04 4.68 29.78
N LEU A 118 -1.34 5.99 29.93
CA LEU A 118 -0.85 7.12 29.12
C LEU A 118 0.59 7.48 29.54
N THR A 119 1.37 6.45 29.80
CA THR A 119 2.73 6.50 30.27
C THR A 119 3.66 6.86 29.11
N PHE A 120 4.76 7.51 29.47
CA PHE A 120 5.85 7.79 28.56
C PHE A 120 7.15 7.37 29.22
N SER A 121 8.18 7.17 28.41
CA SER A 121 9.55 6.93 28.88
C SER A 121 10.44 8.12 28.53
N GLU A 122 11.45 8.38 29.36
CA GLU A 122 12.57 9.27 29.02
C GLU A 122 13.74 8.49 28.40
N GLU A 123 13.74 7.16 28.53
CA GLU A 123 14.71 6.27 27.91
C GLU A 123 14.16 5.66 26.61
N PRO A 124 14.99 5.49 25.57
CA PRO A 124 14.56 4.86 24.33
C PRO A 124 14.11 3.41 24.59
N PRO A 125 12.87 3.03 24.24
CA PRO A 125 12.41 1.66 24.45
C PRO A 125 13.10 0.67 23.52
N GLY A 126 13.43 1.11 22.31
CA GLY A 126 13.95 0.25 21.24
C GLY A 126 12.89 -0.69 20.67
N PRO A 127 13.24 -1.43 19.61
CA PRO A 127 12.32 -2.35 18.96
C PRO A 127 11.91 -3.49 19.90
N VAL A 128 10.61 -3.75 19.97
CA VAL A 128 10.04 -4.90 20.67
C VAL A 128 9.51 -5.88 19.63
N SER A 129 9.85 -7.16 19.77
CA SER A 129 9.45 -8.22 18.86
C SER A 129 8.65 -9.32 19.57
N GLY A 130 7.91 -10.08 18.78
CA GLY A 130 7.21 -11.27 19.23
C GLY A 130 6.81 -12.18 18.09
N GLU A 131 6.24 -13.32 18.45
CA GLU A 131 5.64 -14.28 17.53
C GLU A 131 4.11 -14.24 17.69
N ILE A 132 3.40 -14.72 16.66
CA ILE A 132 1.93 -14.79 16.63
C ILE A 132 1.55 -16.21 16.26
N GLU A 133 0.75 -16.83 17.11
CA GLU A 133 0.05 -18.05 16.75
C GLU A 133 -1.04 -17.73 15.74
N THR A 134 -1.06 -18.44 14.62
CA THR A 134 -2.02 -18.26 13.54
C THR A 134 -3.18 -19.23 13.68
N ASP A 135 -4.40 -18.73 13.57
CA ASP A 135 -5.59 -19.56 13.42
C ASP A 135 -5.68 -20.10 11.98
N PRO A 136 -6.30 -21.28 11.76
CA PRO A 136 -6.53 -21.78 10.42
C PRO A 136 -7.53 -20.89 9.66
N LEU A 137 -7.32 -20.74 8.35
CA LEU A 137 -8.30 -20.14 7.44
C LEU A 137 -9.43 -21.11 7.10
N SER A 138 -10.54 -20.57 6.61
CA SER A 138 -11.60 -21.41 6.05
C SER A 138 -11.15 -22.05 4.73
N ASP A 139 -11.39 -23.35 4.63
CA ASP A 139 -11.21 -24.11 3.38
C ASP A 139 -12.48 -24.09 2.50
N ASP A 140 -13.55 -23.40 2.92
CA ASP A 140 -14.78 -23.24 2.13
C ASP A 140 -14.60 -22.14 1.07
N PRO A 141 -14.66 -22.43 -0.23
CA PRO A 141 -14.55 -21.42 -1.29
C PRO A 141 -15.59 -20.30 -1.19
N MET A 142 -16.72 -20.50 -0.51
CA MET A 142 -17.75 -19.46 -0.32
C MET A 142 -17.30 -18.35 0.65
N ASP A 143 -16.28 -18.61 1.47
CA ASP A 143 -15.70 -17.63 2.39
C ASP A 143 -14.62 -16.77 1.73
N TRP A 144 -14.37 -16.98 0.43
CA TRP A 144 -13.37 -16.27 -0.36
C TRP A 144 -14.02 -15.47 -1.47
N GLU A 145 -13.57 -14.23 -1.66
CA GLU A 145 -14.01 -13.36 -2.74
C GLU A 145 -12.86 -13.14 -3.72
N VAL A 146 -13.09 -13.38 -5.02
CA VAL A 146 -12.09 -13.02 -6.04
C VAL A 146 -11.92 -11.52 -6.01
N VAL A 147 -10.69 -11.03 -5.91
CA VAL A 147 -10.38 -9.59 -5.86
C VAL A 147 -9.64 -9.09 -7.10
N SER A 148 -8.98 -9.99 -7.84
CA SER A 148 -8.41 -9.67 -9.16
C SER A 148 -8.16 -10.91 -9.98
N VAL A 149 -8.23 -10.72 -11.30
CA VAL A 149 -7.76 -11.69 -12.28
C VAL A 149 -6.76 -11.02 -13.21
N ILE A 150 -5.64 -11.68 -13.45
CA ILE A 150 -4.56 -11.20 -14.30
C ILE A 150 -4.24 -12.32 -15.27
N ALA A 151 -4.25 -12.06 -16.57
CA ALA A 151 -3.84 -13.07 -17.54
C ALA A 151 -2.87 -12.47 -18.56
N PHE A 152 -1.90 -13.26 -19.00
CA PHE A 152 -0.93 -12.83 -19.99
C PHE A 152 -0.46 -13.96 -20.90
N THR A 153 0.02 -13.54 -22.06
CA THR A 153 0.70 -14.35 -23.08
C THR A 153 2.13 -13.83 -23.28
N ASP A 154 2.77 -14.21 -24.37
CA ASP A 154 4.03 -13.62 -24.85
C ASP A 154 3.86 -12.16 -25.35
N SER A 155 2.66 -11.80 -25.82
CA SER A 155 2.37 -10.55 -26.54
C SER A 155 1.26 -9.69 -25.89
N THR A 156 0.42 -10.28 -25.02
CA THR A 156 -0.76 -9.61 -24.45
C THR A 156 -0.85 -9.75 -22.94
N ALA A 157 -1.56 -8.81 -22.30
CA ALA A 157 -2.05 -8.97 -20.94
C ALA A 157 -3.45 -8.40 -20.78
N SER A 158 -4.22 -9.01 -19.88
CA SER A 158 -5.53 -8.56 -19.44
C SER A 158 -5.62 -8.55 -17.91
N PHE A 159 -6.34 -7.57 -17.38
CA PHE A 159 -6.52 -7.35 -15.96
C PHE A 159 -8.00 -7.13 -15.69
N ALA A 160 -8.59 -7.91 -14.80
CA ALA A 160 -9.99 -7.79 -14.42
C ALA A 160 -10.21 -7.62 -12.91
N TRP A 161 -11.23 -6.84 -12.57
CA TRP A 161 -11.67 -6.59 -11.21
C TRP A 161 -13.19 -6.80 -11.07
N PRO A 162 -13.65 -7.58 -10.09
CA PRO A 162 -15.06 -7.93 -9.94
C PRO A 162 -15.98 -6.72 -9.67
N GLU A 163 -15.51 -5.73 -8.91
CA GLU A 163 -16.30 -4.54 -8.55
C GLU A 163 -16.52 -3.54 -9.71
N LYS A 164 -16.04 -3.86 -10.93
CA LYS A 164 -16.05 -2.97 -12.10
C LYS A 164 -15.45 -1.59 -11.87
N GLU A 165 -14.54 -1.50 -10.90
CA GLU A 165 -13.81 -0.28 -10.64
C GLU A 165 -13.03 0.16 -11.88
N THR A 166 -12.97 1.47 -12.08
CA THR A 166 -12.22 2.08 -13.17
C THR A 166 -10.81 2.39 -12.68
N PHE A 167 -9.79 1.87 -13.35
CA PHE A 167 -8.38 2.06 -13.03
C PHE A 167 -7.65 2.73 -14.19
N SER A 168 -6.86 3.76 -13.89
CA SER A 168 -5.81 4.22 -14.79
C SER A 168 -4.62 3.26 -14.71
N VAL A 169 -4.20 2.72 -15.85
CA VAL A 169 -3.13 1.72 -15.94
C VAL A 169 -1.87 2.34 -16.52
N TYR A 170 -0.76 2.18 -15.81
CA TYR A 170 0.55 2.75 -16.13
C TYR A 170 1.59 1.65 -16.30
N GLU A 171 2.55 1.88 -17.19
CA GLU A 171 3.81 1.15 -17.27
C GLU A 171 4.93 2.14 -16.95
N GLY A 172 5.58 1.97 -15.80
CA GLY A 172 6.42 3.02 -15.21
C GLY A 172 5.61 4.31 -15.00
N ASP A 173 6.09 5.43 -15.56
CA ASP A 173 5.40 6.73 -15.50
C ASP A 173 4.46 6.98 -16.69
N SER A 174 4.35 6.04 -17.63
CA SER A 174 3.58 6.21 -18.86
C SER A 174 2.16 5.66 -18.71
N LEU A 175 1.16 6.53 -18.83
CA LEU A 175 -0.25 6.11 -18.88
C LEU A 175 -0.51 5.32 -20.16
N LEU A 176 -0.95 4.07 -20.01
CA LEU A 176 -1.32 3.21 -21.13
C LEU A 176 -2.81 3.34 -21.49
N GLY A 177 -3.66 3.54 -20.49
CA GLY A 177 -5.08 3.72 -20.68
C GLY A 177 -5.87 3.63 -19.37
N VAL A 178 -7.17 3.47 -19.50
CA VAL A 178 -8.10 3.35 -18.37
C VAL A 178 -8.92 2.08 -18.58
N SER A 179 -9.19 1.32 -17.53
CA SER A 179 -10.05 0.13 -17.61
C SER A 179 -11.49 0.52 -17.92
N GLU A 180 -12.19 -0.35 -18.65
CA GLU A 180 -13.60 -0.20 -18.98
C GLU A 180 -14.35 -1.44 -18.46
N ASP A 181 -15.46 -1.23 -17.76
CA ASP A 181 -16.28 -2.30 -17.16
C ASP A 181 -15.48 -3.30 -16.29
N GLY A 182 -14.43 -2.81 -15.61
CA GLY A 182 -13.57 -3.64 -14.77
C GLY A 182 -12.55 -4.47 -15.55
N LEU A 183 -12.29 -4.18 -16.84
CA LEU A 183 -11.30 -4.87 -17.67
C LEU A 183 -10.32 -3.87 -18.30
N PHE A 184 -9.03 -4.18 -18.25
CA PHE A 184 -8.01 -3.51 -19.06
C PHE A 184 -7.24 -4.55 -19.89
N VAL A 185 -6.88 -4.19 -21.13
CA VAL A 185 -6.15 -5.06 -22.05
C VAL A 185 -5.02 -4.29 -22.72
N THR A 186 -3.87 -4.93 -22.88
CA THR A 186 -2.73 -4.43 -23.65
C THR A 186 -2.17 -5.51 -24.59
N HIS A 187 -1.69 -5.07 -25.76
CA HIS A 187 -1.10 -5.89 -26.84
C HIS A 187 0.35 -5.49 -27.15
N ARG A 188 0.98 -4.76 -26.23
CA ARG A 188 2.29 -4.13 -26.45
C ARG A 188 3.42 -4.89 -25.78
N LEU A 189 3.18 -6.16 -25.43
CA LEU A 189 4.20 -6.95 -24.78
C LEU A 189 5.12 -7.57 -25.83
N GLU A 190 6.37 -7.72 -25.44
CA GLU A 190 7.36 -8.46 -26.20
C GLU A 190 7.71 -9.74 -25.44
N PRO A 191 8.00 -10.84 -26.14
CA PRO A 191 8.42 -12.09 -25.51
C PRO A 191 9.64 -11.92 -24.59
N GLU A 192 9.68 -12.73 -23.53
CA GLU A 192 10.75 -12.80 -22.52
C GLU A 192 11.06 -11.52 -21.74
N LYS A 193 10.21 -10.49 -21.81
CA LYS A 193 10.41 -9.24 -21.10
C LYS A 193 9.66 -9.20 -19.78
N SER A 194 10.28 -8.57 -18.78
CA SER A 194 9.62 -8.26 -17.51
C SER A 194 8.88 -6.93 -17.62
N TYR A 195 7.63 -6.92 -17.18
CA TYR A 195 6.79 -5.73 -17.12
C TYR A 195 6.39 -5.43 -15.69
N THR A 196 6.18 -4.15 -15.39
CA THR A 196 5.58 -3.72 -14.13
C THR A 196 4.47 -2.72 -14.43
N PHE A 197 3.24 -3.09 -14.08
CA PHE A 197 2.06 -2.28 -14.27
C PHE A 197 1.60 -1.71 -12.92
N SER A 198 1.30 -0.41 -12.92
CA SER A 198 0.67 0.27 -11.79
C SER A 198 -0.75 0.63 -12.17
N MET A 199 -1.71 0.18 -11.39
CA MET A 199 -3.14 0.45 -11.58
C MET A 199 -3.58 1.34 -10.43
N ILE A 200 -4.12 2.52 -10.75
CA ILE A 200 -4.56 3.51 -9.77
C ILE A 200 -6.03 3.79 -10.06
N ALA A 201 -6.91 3.67 -9.06
CA ALA A 201 -8.33 3.94 -9.23
C ALA A 201 -8.54 5.34 -9.85
N ALA A 202 -9.24 5.38 -10.98
CA ALA A 202 -9.49 6.61 -11.77
C ALA A 202 -10.50 7.54 -11.08
N SER A 203 -11.25 7.03 -10.11
CA SER A 203 -12.05 7.80 -9.18
C SER A 203 -11.98 7.12 -7.82
N PRO A 204 -11.96 7.88 -6.72
CA PRO A 204 -12.05 7.27 -5.40
C PRO A 204 -13.34 6.46 -5.31
N THR A 205 -13.25 5.19 -4.97
CA THR A 205 -14.43 4.37 -4.76
C THR A 205 -14.99 4.64 -3.39
N ALA A 206 -16.32 4.86 -3.35
CA ALA A 206 -17.03 5.14 -2.12
C ALA A 206 -17.10 3.84 -1.31
N ARG A 207 -16.49 3.82 -0.13
CA ARG A 207 -16.81 2.79 0.87
C ARG A 207 -18.06 3.24 1.62
N SER A 208 -19.13 2.44 1.52
CA SER A 208 -20.42 2.63 2.19
C SER A 208 -21.25 3.84 1.71
N SER A 209 -22.46 3.97 2.26
CA SER A 209 -23.46 5.02 1.96
C SER A 209 -23.05 6.45 2.33
N ASP A 210 -21.89 6.64 2.98
CA ASP A 210 -21.48 7.89 3.62
C ASP A 210 -20.40 8.68 2.84
N ASP A 211 -20.27 8.47 1.52
CA ASP A 211 -19.37 9.22 0.62
C ASP A 211 -17.87 9.19 1.02
N GLN A 212 -17.41 8.11 1.67
CA GLN A 212 -16.02 7.97 2.10
C GLN A 212 -15.10 7.58 0.94
N VAL A 213 -14.09 8.42 0.70
CA VAL A 213 -13.14 8.34 -0.42
C VAL A 213 -12.06 7.30 -0.11
N SER A 214 -12.10 6.14 -0.77
CA SER A 214 -11.00 5.18 -0.78
C SER A 214 -10.08 5.42 -1.98
N THR A 215 -8.78 5.35 -1.77
CA THR A 215 -7.81 5.24 -2.87
C THR A 215 -7.40 3.79 -3.02
N ALA A 216 -7.69 3.18 -4.16
CA ALA A 216 -7.19 1.85 -4.51
C ALA A 216 -5.99 1.95 -5.46
N SER A 217 -4.91 1.22 -5.17
CA SER A 217 -3.83 1.02 -6.14
C SER A 217 -3.22 -0.37 -6.05
N ARG A 218 -2.74 -0.86 -7.19
CA ARG A 218 -2.15 -2.19 -7.33
C ARG A 218 -0.92 -2.11 -8.20
N THR A 219 0.15 -2.78 -7.80
CA THR A 219 1.34 -2.96 -8.64
C THR A 219 1.54 -4.44 -8.93
N ILE A 220 1.62 -4.77 -10.22
CA ILE A 220 1.81 -6.14 -10.70
C ILE A 220 3.11 -6.20 -11.51
N THR A 221 3.96 -7.18 -11.21
CA THR A 221 5.16 -7.51 -11.98
C THR A 221 5.06 -8.94 -12.50
N PHE A 222 5.39 -9.15 -13.78
CA PHE A 222 5.44 -10.47 -14.41
C PHE A 222 6.45 -10.49 -15.57
N GLN A 223 6.79 -11.68 -16.06
CA GLN A 223 7.62 -11.88 -17.26
C GLN A 223 6.79 -12.62 -18.32
N THR A 224 6.84 -12.14 -19.56
CA THR A 224 6.15 -12.77 -20.69
C THR A 224 6.83 -14.06 -21.15
N PHE A 225 6.04 -14.93 -21.79
CA PHE A 225 6.49 -16.16 -22.44
C PHE A 225 7.46 -15.92 -23.60
N THR A 226 8.14 -16.96 -24.08
CA THR A 226 9.02 -16.87 -25.26
C THR A 226 8.23 -16.80 -26.57
N GLY A 227 6.97 -17.26 -26.55
CA GLY A 227 6.13 -17.39 -27.74
C GLY A 227 6.41 -18.68 -28.51
N VAL A 228 7.17 -19.61 -27.92
CA VAL A 228 7.50 -20.91 -28.51
C VAL A 228 6.99 -22.01 -27.59
N ALA A 229 5.86 -22.61 -27.92
CA ALA A 229 5.16 -23.58 -27.08
C ALA A 229 6.06 -24.70 -26.52
N SER A 230 7.05 -25.19 -27.28
CA SER A 230 7.97 -26.24 -26.80
C SER A 230 9.00 -25.74 -25.77
N GLU A 231 9.41 -24.48 -25.85
CA GLU A 231 10.32 -23.86 -24.86
C GLU A 231 9.53 -23.35 -23.66
N ASP A 232 8.31 -22.86 -23.92
CA ASP A 232 7.36 -22.46 -22.90
C ASP A 232 6.75 -23.66 -22.18
N GLN A 233 6.74 -24.88 -22.70
CA GLN A 233 6.32 -26.05 -21.90
C GLN A 233 7.24 -26.35 -20.71
N GLU A 234 8.54 -26.03 -20.84
CA GLU A 234 9.51 -26.09 -19.74
C GLU A 234 9.59 -24.74 -18.99
N ARG A 235 9.17 -23.63 -19.62
CA ARG A 235 9.06 -22.28 -19.02
C ARG A 235 7.67 -21.89 -18.53
N LEU A 236 6.70 -22.79 -18.57
CA LEU A 236 5.46 -22.82 -17.80
C LEU A 236 5.92 -23.04 -16.34
N ILE A 237 6.68 -22.05 -15.88
CA ILE A 237 7.51 -22.03 -14.70
C ILE A 237 6.57 -21.72 -13.57
N GLU A 238 6.82 -22.49 -12.51
CA GLU A 238 6.50 -22.23 -11.12
C GLU A 238 5.86 -20.85 -10.88
N PRO A 239 4.58 -20.84 -10.45
CA PRO A 239 3.79 -19.62 -10.30
C PRO A 239 4.58 -18.60 -9.49
N ARG A 240 4.93 -17.45 -10.10
CA ARG A 240 5.73 -16.39 -9.49
C ARG A 240 6.89 -16.89 -8.61
N THR A 241 7.54 -18.02 -8.90
CA THR A 241 8.40 -18.76 -7.95
C THR A 241 8.02 -18.51 -6.48
N TYR A 242 6.97 -19.17 -5.98
CA TYR A 242 6.65 -19.32 -4.55
C TYR A 242 7.73 -18.74 -3.66
N GLN A 243 7.42 -17.63 -2.97
CA GLN A 243 8.41 -16.96 -2.13
C GLN A 243 8.88 -17.99 -1.10
N PRO A 244 10.14 -18.44 -1.20
CA PRO A 244 10.54 -19.69 -0.56
C PRO A 244 10.45 -19.55 0.95
N TRP A 245 10.75 -18.35 1.46
CA TRP A 245 11.08 -18.14 2.87
C TRP A 245 10.20 -17.05 3.49
N TYR A 246 10.18 -15.82 2.96
CA TYR A 246 9.52 -14.71 3.67
C TYR A 246 8.75 -13.73 2.78
N ASN A 247 7.58 -13.32 3.26
CA ASN A 247 6.98 -12.03 2.90
C ASN A 247 6.99 -11.10 4.11
N GLN A 248 7.30 -9.84 3.86
CA GLN A 248 7.47 -8.83 4.90
C GLN A 248 6.63 -7.61 4.61
N TYR A 249 6.03 -7.06 5.64
CA TYR A 249 5.29 -5.81 5.59
C TYR A 249 5.84 -4.85 6.65
N VAL A 250 5.97 -3.58 6.30
CA VAL A 250 6.29 -2.54 7.27
C VAL A 250 5.49 -1.27 7.01
N HIS A 251 4.90 -0.74 8.07
CA HIS A 251 4.25 0.56 8.13
C HIS A 251 5.07 1.48 9.03
N LYS A 252 5.57 2.59 8.48
CA LYS A 252 6.24 3.65 9.26
C LYS A 252 5.50 4.96 9.12
N THR A 253 5.58 5.78 10.17
CA THR A 253 5.13 7.17 10.12
C THR A 253 6.31 8.11 10.35
N PHE A 254 6.30 9.30 9.74
CA PHE A 254 7.37 10.28 9.94
C PHE A 254 6.91 11.72 9.71
N ILE A 255 7.65 12.65 10.29
CA ILE A 255 7.47 14.10 10.09
C ILE A 255 8.57 14.58 9.13
N PRO A 256 8.24 15.01 7.89
CA PRO A 256 9.25 15.43 6.92
C PRO A 256 10.07 16.65 7.35
N ASP A 257 9.47 17.55 8.13
CA ASP A 257 10.11 18.78 8.59
C ASP A 257 11.12 18.53 9.71
N LEU A 258 12.10 19.44 9.83
CA LEU A 258 13.03 19.40 10.96
C LEU A 258 12.34 19.75 12.28
N ARG A 259 11.41 20.70 12.24
CA ARG A 259 10.64 21.17 13.40
C ARG A 259 9.24 21.56 12.97
N VAL A 260 8.27 21.29 13.83
CA VAL A 260 6.85 21.65 13.63
C VAL A 260 6.35 22.41 14.86
N GLY A 261 5.40 23.32 14.65
CA GLY A 261 4.85 24.15 15.73
C GLY A 261 4.07 23.31 16.75
N GLY A 262 4.18 23.67 18.03
CA GLY A 262 3.53 22.96 19.14
C GLY A 262 2.69 23.86 20.05
N LEU A 263 2.24 25.02 19.59
CA LEU A 263 1.57 26.03 20.44
C LEU A 263 0.32 25.47 21.14
N GLN A 264 -0.46 24.66 20.42
CA GLN A 264 -1.66 23.97 20.93
C GLN A 264 -1.33 23.00 22.09
N CYS A 265 -0.11 22.50 22.15
CA CYS A 265 0.34 21.54 23.16
C CYS A 265 0.89 22.19 24.44
N ASN A 266 0.89 23.53 24.52
CA ASN A 266 1.47 24.27 25.63
C ASN A 266 0.77 25.61 25.88
N LEU A 267 -0.54 25.55 26.10
CA LEU A 267 -1.37 26.72 26.39
C LEU A 267 -0.99 27.44 27.69
N ASN A 268 -0.29 26.75 28.60
CA ASN A 268 0.17 27.29 29.88
C ASN A 268 1.43 28.17 29.76
N HIS A 269 2.11 28.16 28.62
CA HIS A 269 3.28 29.02 28.35
C HIS A 269 3.17 29.72 26.98
N PRO A 270 2.18 30.62 26.80
CA PRO A 270 1.85 31.19 25.49
C PRO A 270 2.94 32.13 24.91
N PHE A 271 3.95 32.49 25.70
CA PHE A 271 5.05 33.36 25.30
C PHE A 271 6.32 32.61 24.92
N ASP A 272 6.36 31.29 25.12
CA ASP A 272 7.51 30.46 24.76
C ASP A 272 7.36 29.94 23.32
N GLU A 273 8.42 30.01 22.53
CA GLU A 273 8.45 29.39 21.20
C GLU A 273 8.60 27.87 21.34
N TRP A 274 7.49 27.16 21.20
CA TRP A 274 7.41 25.71 21.38
C TRP A 274 7.35 24.96 20.05
N HIS A 275 8.27 24.02 19.87
CA HIS A 275 8.34 23.18 18.67
C HIS A 275 8.58 21.72 19.03
N PHE A 276 8.06 20.83 18.18
CA PHE A 276 8.44 19.41 18.18
C PHE A 276 9.46 19.16 17.08
N GLY A 277 10.49 18.37 17.36
CA GLY A 277 11.43 17.89 16.35
C GLY A 277 10.77 16.85 15.46
N GLY A 278 10.88 17.02 14.14
CA GLY A 278 10.48 15.99 13.17
C GLY A 278 11.63 15.09 12.77
N ASP A 279 11.45 14.25 11.75
CA ASP A 279 12.43 13.27 11.29
C ASP A 279 13.39 13.84 10.24
N PHE A 280 13.05 14.98 9.63
CA PHE A 280 13.87 15.65 8.61
C PHE A 280 14.29 14.70 7.46
N ARG A 281 13.32 13.98 6.91
CA ARG A 281 13.54 13.00 5.84
C ARG A 281 12.42 12.99 4.81
N THR A 282 12.64 12.24 3.75
CA THR A 282 11.62 11.84 2.79
C THR A 282 11.34 10.34 2.93
N TYR A 283 10.46 9.82 2.07
CA TYR A 283 10.17 8.41 1.94
C TYR A 283 11.44 7.59 1.68
N GLU A 284 11.66 6.53 2.43
CA GLU A 284 12.88 5.73 2.37
C GLU A 284 12.55 4.24 2.48
N PHE A 285 13.12 3.43 1.59
CA PHE A 285 12.98 1.98 1.68
C PHE A 285 13.66 1.45 2.95
N PRO A 286 13.11 0.40 3.59
CA PRO A 286 13.76 -0.25 4.72
C PRO A 286 15.10 -0.87 4.31
N ALA A 287 16.00 -1.02 5.28
CA ALA A 287 17.21 -1.80 5.06
C ALA A 287 16.86 -3.29 4.86
N PRO A 288 17.53 -4.02 3.94
CA PRO A 288 17.18 -5.42 3.62
C PRO A 288 17.18 -6.36 4.83
N GLU A 289 18.16 -6.23 5.74
CA GLU A 289 18.34 -7.17 6.86
C GLU A 289 17.75 -6.68 8.18
N THR A 290 17.45 -5.39 8.30
CA THR A 290 16.96 -4.81 9.55
C THR A 290 15.94 -3.73 9.23
N PRO A 291 14.70 -4.13 8.86
CA PRO A 291 13.69 -3.19 8.38
C PRO A 291 13.32 -2.12 9.41
N TRP A 292 13.47 -2.43 10.70
CA TRP A 292 13.30 -1.50 11.82
C TRP A 292 14.51 -0.57 12.05
N GLY A 293 15.73 -0.98 11.68
CA GLY A 293 16.93 -0.12 11.61
C GLY A 293 17.18 0.80 12.81
N VAL A 294 17.82 1.95 12.55
CA VAL A 294 17.91 3.05 13.52
C VAL A 294 16.63 3.87 13.44
N ALA A 295 16.02 4.17 14.59
CA ALA A 295 14.79 4.94 14.66
C ALA A 295 14.91 6.29 13.94
N ASN A 296 14.21 6.40 12.82
CA ASN A 296 14.06 7.61 12.01
C ASN A 296 12.60 7.72 11.55
N TYR A 297 11.69 7.50 12.48
CA TYR A 297 10.23 7.47 12.30
C TYR A 297 9.57 7.95 13.59
N ARG A 298 8.26 8.20 13.57
CA ARG A 298 7.45 8.42 14.77
C ARG A 298 6.98 7.08 15.32
N THR A 299 6.46 6.21 14.46
CA THR A 299 6.01 4.87 14.81
C THR A 299 6.36 3.87 13.70
N MET A 300 6.54 2.61 14.06
CA MET A 300 6.84 1.51 13.15
C MET A 300 6.15 0.24 13.60
N MET A 301 5.45 -0.43 12.67
CA MET A 301 4.92 -1.78 12.84
C MET A 301 5.40 -2.63 11.66
N PHE A 302 5.93 -3.81 11.97
CA PHE A 302 6.49 -4.74 11.01
C PHE A 302 5.90 -6.12 11.23
N VAL A 303 5.62 -6.82 10.13
CA VAL A 303 5.17 -8.22 10.11
C VAL A 303 6.03 -9.00 9.13
N ASN A 304 6.38 -10.22 9.51
CA ASN A 304 7.06 -11.18 8.66
C ASN A 304 6.33 -12.52 8.72
N VAL A 305 5.94 -13.03 7.56
CA VAL A 305 5.40 -14.38 7.38
C VAL A 305 6.53 -15.28 6.91
N ASN A 306 6.79 -16.37 7.64
CA ASN A 306 7.75 -17.40 7.22
C ASN A 306 7.04 -18.61 6.62
N TRP A 307 7.24 -18.84 5.32
CA TRP A 307 6.65 -19.93 4.55
C TRP A 307 7.45 -21.24 4.58
N ASP A 308 8.69 -21.22 5.06
CA ASP A 308 9.59 -22.40 5.12
C ASP A 308 9.27 -23.31 6.32
N ASN A 309 8.58 -22.78 7.33
CA ASN A 309 8.13 -23.58 8.47
C ASN A 309 6.89 -24.41 8.09
N PRO A 310 6.88 -25.74 8.33
CA PRO A 310 5.66 -26.53 8.17
C PRO A 310 4.59 -26.01 9.13
N ALA A 311 3.34 -26.05 8.70
CA ALA A 311 2.19 -25.52 9.45
C ALA A 311 2.23 -25.92 10.96
N PRO A 312 1.90 -24.99 11.88
CA PRO A 312 1.41 -23.63 11.65
C PRO A 312 2.50 -22.68 11.16
N TYR A 313 2.18 -21.87 10.15
CA TYR A 313 3.11 -20.86 9.61
C TYR A 313 3.31 -19.77 10.65
N ASN A 314 4.56 -19.60 11.09
CA ASN A 314 4.88 -18.61 12.11
C ASN A 314 4.88 -17.21 11.50
N MET A 315 4.06 -16.34 12.08
CA MET A 315 4.15 -14.90 11.87
C MET A 315 4.94 -14.29 13.02
N SER A 316 5.83 -13.37 12.70
CA SER A 316 6.57 -12.59 13.69
C SER A 316 6.33 -11.11 13.46
N TRP A 317 6.37 -10.33 14.52
CA TRP A 317 6.19 -8.88 14.45
C TRP A 317 7.31 -8.14 15.17
N VAL A 318 7.47 -6.88 14.77
CA VAL A 318 8.26 -5.89 15.49
C VAL A 318 7.47 -4.60 15.56
N LYS A 319 7.50 -3.92 16.70
CA LYS A 319 6.99 -2.56 16.86
C LYS A 319 8.03 -1.66 17.53
N ASP A 320 8.00 -0.38 17.19
CA ASP A 320 8.89 0.62 17.77
C ASP A 320 8.30 2.03 17.65
N VAL A 321 8.79 2.94 18.49
CA VAL A 321 8.46 4.36 18.49
C VAL A 321 9.72 5.22 18.49
N GLY A 322 9.68 6.30 17.72
CA GLY A 322 10.75 7.29 17.74
C GLY A 322 10.60 8.31 18.86
N SER A 323 11.66 9.07 19.08
CA SER A 323 11.73 10.07 20.15
C SER A 323 10.92 11.34 19.84
N THR A 324 10.03 11.75 20.72
CA THR A 324 9.44 13.10 20.74
C THR A 324 10.42 14.08 21.34
N ARG A 325 10.99 14.98 20.52
CA ARG A 325 11.92 16.02 20.96
C ARG A 325 11.20 17.35 21.09
N ILE A 326 11.19 17.93 22.28
CA ILE A 326 10.53 19.21 22.57
C ILE A 326 11.59 20.29 22.60
N TYR A 327 11.38 21.35 21.83
CA TYR A 327 12.25 22.52 21.81
C TYR A 327 11.52 23.73 22.39
N LYS A 328 12.19 24.42 23.32
CA LYS A 328 11.73 25.65 23.95
C LYS A 328 12.69 26.78 23.64
N ASN A 329 12.20 27.83 22.96
CA ASN A 329 13.01 28.99 22.55
C ASN A 329 14.26 28.55 21.75
N GLY A 330 14.08 27.56 20.87
CA GLY A 330 15.10 27.00 20.00
C GLY A 330 16.01 25.92 20.60
N ASN A 331 16.04 25.77 21.93
CA ASN A 331 16.86 24.80 22.65
C ASN A 331 16.10 23.50 22.93
N LEU A 332 16.79 22.36 22.89
CA LEU A 332 16.19 21.08 23.28
C LEU A 332 15.87 21.13 24.78
N ASP A 333 14.59 20.96 25.12
CA ASP A 333 14.07 20.95 26.49
C ASP A 333 14.00 19.52 27.00
N ARG A 334 13.29 18.64 26.28
CA ARG A 334 13.01 17.26 26.67
C ARG A 334 13.00 16.31 25.47
N THR A 335 13.26 15.05 25.76
CA THR A 335 13.09 13.93 24.83
C THR A 335 12.26 12.87 25.52
N LEU A 336 11.12 12.51 24.92
CA LEU A 336 10.16 11.56 25.47
C LEU A 336 9.83 10.49 24.43
N TYR A 337 9.36 9.33 24.88
CA TYR A 337 8.95 8.21 24.04
C TYR A 337 7.52 7.81 24.38
N ALA A 338 6.69 7.62 23.36
CA ALA A 338 5.31 7.17 23.54
C ALA A 338 5.28 5.71 24.03
N ASN A 339 4.20 5.32 24.71
CA ASN A 339 3.94 3.91 24.97
C ASN A 339 3.56 3.19 23.65
N MET A 340 3.92 1.90 23.56
CA MET A 340 3.61 1.01 22.44
C MET A 340 2.46 0.03 22.74
N ASP A 341 1.82 0.08 23.90
CA ASP A 341 0.78 -0.89 24.30
C ASP A 341 -0.40 -0.92 23.33
N SER A 342 -0.79 0.23 22.77
CA SER A 342 -1.86 0.34 21.77
C SER A 342 -1.40 0.12 20.32
N MET A 343 -0.20 -0.42 20.13
CA MET A 343 0.29 -0.92 18.84
C MET A 343 0.20 -2.46 18.89
N THR A 344 -0.82 -3.00 18.26
CA THR A 344 -1.29 -4.37 18.49
C THR A 344 -1.52 -5.13 17.20
N PHE A 345 -1.41 -6.45 17.31
CA PHE A 345 -1.49 -7.42 16.22
C PHE A 345 -2.55 -8.45 16.58
N HIS A 346 -3.55 -8.63 15.73
CA HIS A 346 -4.77 -9.40 16.01
C HIS A 346 -5.20 -10.23 14.81
N ASP A 347 -6.12 -11.17 15.07
CA ASP A 347 -6.87 -11.90 14.04
C ASP A 347 -5.95 -12.53 12.97
N ALA A 348 -4.78 -13.04 13.40
CA ALA A 348 -3.80 -13.63 12.49
C ALA A 348 -4.26 -15.01 12.05
N GLN A 349 -4.36 -15.21 10.74
CA GLN A 349 -4.80 -16.46 10.14
C GLN A 349 -3.87 -16.86 9.00
N ALA A 350 -3.57 -18.15 8.85
CA ALA A 350 -2.68 -18.62 7.80
C ALA A 350 -2.96 -20.05 7.32
N ASN A 351 -2.62 -20.32 6.07
CA ASN A 351 -2.51 -21.64 5.46
C ASN A 351 -1.26 -21.69 4.57
N SER A 352 -1.14 -22.69 3.67
CA SER A 352 0.07 -22.91 2.87
C SER A 352 0.37 -21.89 1.79
N SER A 353 -0.60 -21.03 1.45
CA SER A 353 -0.48 -20.08 0.34
C SER A 353 -0.96 -18.68 0.66
N TYR A 354 -1.61 -18.50 1.79
CA TYR A 354 -2.17 -17.23 2.21
C TYR A 354 -2.03 -17.04 3.72
N ALA A 355 -1.78 -15.79 4.13
CA ALA A 355 -1.86 -15.36 5.51
C ALA A 355 -2.50 -13.97 5.59
N LYS A 356 -3.24 -13.70 6.66
CA LYS A 356 -3.73 -12.36 6.98
C LYS A 356 -3.51 -12.01 8.44
N ILE A 357 -3.47 -10.72 8.72
CA ILE A 357 -3.33 -10.19 10.07
C ILE A 357 -3.91 -8.78 10.15
N ARG A 358 -4.52 -8.45 11.29
CA ARG A 358 -4.99 -7.10 11.59
C ARG A 358 -3.98 -6.36 12.46
N LEU A 359 -3.57 -5.17 12.05
CA LEU A 359 -2.77 -4.23 12.81
C LEU A 359 -3.69 -3.11 13.31
N GLN A 360 -3.53 -2.76 14.57
CA GLN A 360 -4.22 -1.64 15.18
C GLN A 360 -3.20 -0.75 15.90
N HIS A 361 -3.24 0.54 15.57
CA HIS A 361 -2.28 1.51 16.06
C HIS A 361 -2.98 2.72 16.66
N TYR A 362 -2.56 3.07 17.87
CA TYR A 362 -2.78 4.37 18.47
C TYR A 362 -1.52 4.82 19.21
N GLY A 363 -0.99 5.99 18.84
CA GLY A 363 0.19 6.57 19.48
C GLY A 363 0.00 8.06 19.74
N SER A 364 -0.18 8.43 21.00
CA SER A 364 -0.30 9.83 21.43
C SER A 364 1.06 10.53 21.48
N ASN A 365 1.05 11.87 21.45
CA ASN A 365 2.27 12.65 21.63
C ASN A 365 2.54 12.87 23.12
N PRO A 366 3.55 12.21 23.74
CA PRO A 366 3.83 12.29 25.17
C PRO A 366 4.22 13.71 25.65
N GLY A 367 4.56 14.61 24.73
CA GLY A 367 4.90 16.00 25.02
C GLY A 367 3.73 16.98 24.87
N CYS A 368 2.51 16.54 24.57
CA CYS A 368 1.38 17.41 24.21
C CYS A 368 0.17 17.28 25.14
N ALA A 369 0.16 18.01 26.26
CA ALA A 369 -1.03 18.11 27.11
C ALA A 369 -1.91 19.29 26.66
N LEU A 370 -3.16 19.03 26.26
CA LEU A 370 -4.12 20.08 25.91
C LEU A 370 -5.17 20.21 27.02
N LEU A 371 -5.26 21.39 27.63
CA LEU A 371 -6.34 21.77 28.57
C LEU A 371 -6.52 20.82 29.77
N ASP A 372 -5.42 20.34 30.38
CA ASP A 372 -5.43 19.37 31.49
C ASP A 372 -6.11 18.03 31.18
N PHE A 373 -6.49 17.78 29.92
CA PHE A 373 -6.82 16.45 29.41
C PHE A 373 -5.54 15.81 28.88
N GLU A 374 -5.30 14.59 29.32
CA GLU A 374 -4.12 13.81 28.97
C GLU A 374 -4.19 13.45 27.47
N TYR A 375 -3.49 14.29 26.68
CA TYR A 375 -3.13 14.21 25.26
C TYR A 375 -4.22 14.50 24.19
N SER A 376 -4.07 15.63 23.47
CA SER A 376 -4.86 15.92 22.26
C SER A 376 -4.17 15.46 20.99
N GLY A 377 -4.67 14.36 20.45
CA GLY A 377 -4.36 13.89 19.11
C GLY A 377 -3.30 12.79 19.08
N ALA A 378 -3.52 11.82 18.20
CA ALA A 378 -2.74 10.60 18.12
C ALA A 378 -2.56 10.17 16.66
N ILE A 379 -1.41 9.59 16.39
CA ILE A 379 -1.20 8.85 15.15
C ILE A 379 -2.07 7.60 15.25
N THR A 380 -3.05 7.48 14.37
CA THR A 380 -4.05 6.41 14.42
C THR A 380 -4.20 5.79 13.04
N TYR A 381 -4.09 4.46 12.98
CA TYR A 381 -4.39 3.68 11.78
C TYR A 381 -4.81 2.27 12.19
N GLY A 382 -5.65 1.66 11.35
CA GLY A 382 -6.05 0.27 11.44
C GLY A 382 -5.97 -0.34 10.05
N GLU A 383 -5.41 -1.54 9.93
CA GLU A 383 -5.22 -2.18 8.64
C GLU A 383 -5.28 -3.70 8.76
N THR A 384 -5.80 -4.35 7.72
CA THR A 384 -5.68 -5.78 7.50
C THR A 384 -4.67 -5.99 6.38
N VAL A 385 -3.61 -6.73 6.68
CA VAL A 385 -2.55 -7.05 5.72
C VAL A 385 -2.71 -8.50 5.28
N GLU A 386 -2.77 -8.72 3.98
CA GLU A 386 -2.84 -10.04 3.36
C GLU A 386 -1.52 -10.34 2.66
N PHE A 387 -1.05 -11.57 2.80
CA PHE A 387 0.16 -12.09 2.22
C PHE A 387 -0.20 -13.30 1.36
N TYR A 388 0.09 -13.20 0.08
CA TYR A 388 -0.03 -14.29 -0.88
C TYR A 388 1.37 -14.86 -1.09
N ARG A 389 1.55 -16.16 -0.88
CA ARG A 389 2.88 -16.81 -0.93
C ARG A 389 3.56 -16.69 -2.30
N SER A 390 2.78 -16.44 -3.34
CA SER A 390 3.23 -16.06 -4.68
C SER A 390 4.02 -14.74 -4.74
N GLY A 391 4.00 -13.95 -3.67
CA GLY A 391 4.69 -12.67 -3.61
C GLY A 391 3.79 -11.49 -3.97
N THR A 392 2.51 -11.52 -3.57
CA THR A 392 1.67 -10.33 -3.45
C THR A 392 1.43 -10.00 -1.99
N ILE A 393 1.47 -8.71 -1.65
CA ILE A 393 1.03 -8.19 -0.35
C ILE A 393 -0.07 -7.17 -0.63
N SER A 394 -1.21 -7.33 0.02
CA SER A 394 -2.35 -6.41 -0.04
C SER A 394 -2.61 -5.81 1.34
N VAL A 395 -3.05 -4.55 1.37
CA VAL A 395 -3.35 -3.81 2.58
C VAL A 395 -4.67 -3.09 2.41
N ASP A 396 -5.61 -3.43 3.28
CA ASP A 396 -6.90 -2.77 3.42
C ASP A 396 -6.90 -2.01 4.73
N GLY A 397 -6.95 -0.68 4.68
CA GLY A 397 -6.71 0.11 5.87
C GLY A 397 -7.35 1.49 5.88
N SER A 398 -7.27 2.08 7.07
CA SER A 398 -7.67 3.46 7.34
C SER A 398 -6.65 4.15 8.22
N ARG A 399 -6.56 5.48 8.10
CA ARG A 399 -5.66 6.30 8.93
C ARG A 399 -6.22 7.68 9.19
N PHE A 400 -5.77 8.30 10.28
CA PHE A 400 -5.73 9.76 10.33
C PHE A 400 -4.64 10.29 9.40
N ARG A 401 -4.91 11.43 8.77
CA ARG A 401 -4.10 11.89 7.62
C ARG A 401 -2.81 12.61 8.01
N ALA A 402 -2.34 12.43 9.24
CA ALA A 402 -1.10 12.99 9.76
C ALA A 402 -0.38 11.99 10.69
N PRO A 403 0.96 11.98 10.70
CA PRO A 403 1.88 12.72 9.82
C PRO A 403 1.98 12.03 8.44
N ALA A 404 3.16 11.95 7.82
CA ALA A 404 3.33 11.15 6.60
C ALA A 404 3.40 9.66 6.95
N HIS A 405 2.84 8.79 6.09
CA HIS A 405 2.87 7.34 6.23
C HIS A 405 3.57 6.70 5.04
N GLU A 406 4.34 5.65 5.29
CA GLU A 406 5.00 4.86 4.26
C GLU A 406 4.81 3.37 4.56
N MET A 407 4.43 2.63 3.52
CA MET A 407 4.15 1.21 3.59
C MET A 407 4.95 0.49 2.51
N TYR A 408 5.66 -0.57 2.91
CA TYR A 408 6.52 -1.33 2.01
C TYR A 408 6.31 -2.83 2.16
N GLY A 409 6.31 -3.53 1.02
CA GLY A 409 6.33 -4.99 0.94
C GLY A 409 7.74 -5.49 0.63
N GLY A 410 8.23 -6.44 1.40
CA GLY A 410 9.54 -7.08 1.24
C GLY A 410 9.38 -8.50 0.72
N PHE A 411 10.10 -8.80 -0.36
CA PHE A 411 10.05 -10.08 -1.07
C PHE A 411 11.43 -10.69 -1.10
N THR A 412 11.58 -11.89 -0.55
CA THR A 412 12.86 -12.60 -0.50
C THR A 412 12.86 -13.69 -1.57
N PRO A 413 13.68 -13.56 -2.63
CA PRO A 413 13.63 -14.49 -3.75
C PRO A 413 14.06 -15.93 -3.41
N PRO A 414 13.67 -16.93 -4.22
CA PRO A 414 14.05 -18.36 -4.14
C PRO A 414 15.50 -18.66 -3.81
N ASN A 415 16.41 -17.84 -4.35
CA ASN A 415 17.84 -18.02 -4.20
C ASN A 415 18.40 -17.53 -2.84
N GLY A 416 17.54 -17.06 -1.93
CA GLY A 416 17.93 -16.54 -0.61
C GLY A 416 18.74 -15.25 -0.66
N SER A 417 18.73 -14.53 -1.80
CA SER A 417 19.37 -13.21 -1.89
C SER A 417 18.60 -12.15 -1.10
N HIS A 418 19.15 -10.94 -1.02
CA HIS A 418 18.60 -9.86 -0.19
C HIS A 418 17.13 -9.56 -0.52
N THR A 419 16.35 -9.25 0.53
CA THR A 419 14.96 -8.82 0.39
C THR A 419 14.84 -7.59 -0.51
N ILE A 420 13.94 -7.69 -1.49
CA ILE A 420 13.61 -6.62 -2.42
C ILE A 420 12.37 -5.91 -1.90
N TRP A 421 12.50 -4.61 -1.63
CA TRP A 421 11.41 -3.78 -1.15
C TRP A 421 10.66 -3.13 -2.30
N LYS A 422 9.33 -3.21 -2.27
CA LYS A 422 8.42 -2.48 -3.18
C LYS A 422 7.56 -1.52 -2.36
N THR A 423 7.17 -0.41 -2.98
CA THR A 423 6.25 0.54 -2.36
C THR A 423 4.85 -0.04 -2.43
N ILE A 424 4.17 -0.13 -1.28
CA ILE A 424 2.72 -0.36 -1.22
C ILE A 424 2.02 0.99 -1.21
N ALA A 425 2.43 1.91 -0.32
CA ALA A 425 1.87 3.25 -0.28
C ALA A 425 2.86 4.29 0.25
N ARG A 426 2.70 5.53 -0.22
CA ARG A 426 3.37 6.72 0.30
C ARG A 426 2.33 7.82 0.45
N LEU A 427 1.91 8.06 1.68
CA LEU A 427 0.77 8.93 1.98
C LEU A 427 1.28 10.19 2.68
N PRO A 428 1.01 11.39 2.12
CA PRO A 428 1.54 12.63 2.67
C PRO A 428 0.90 12.99 4.02
N ASN A 429 1.56 13.94 4.69
CA ASN A 429 1.00 14.65 5.83
C ASN A 429 0.02 15.72 5.34
N ASP A 430 -1.26 15.58 5.69
CA ASP A 430 -2.31 16.53 5.31
C ASP A 430 -2.49 17.68 6.32
N GLY A 431 -1.77 17.63 7.45
CA GLY A 431 -1.84 18.65 8.50
C GLY A 431 -2.02 18.03 9.89
N PHE A 432 -1.27 18.52 10.88
CA PHE A 432 -1.27 17.94 12.24
C PHE A 432 -2.60 18.12 12.99
N GLU A 433 -3.47 19.02 12.52
CA GLU A 433 -4.86 19.10 12.98
C GLU A 433 -5.61 17.77 12.78
N CYS A 434 -5.24 16.96 11.79
CA CYS A 434 -5.85 15.66 11.54
C CYS A 434 -5.57 14.63 12.64
N LEU A 435 -4.58 14.87 13.52
CA LEU A 435 -4.35 14.03 14.70
C LEU A 435 -5.50 14.13 15.70
N LEU A 436 -6.32 15.19 15.66
CA LEU A 436 -7.47 15.40 16.56
C LEU A 436 -8.68 14.51 16.20
N GLY A 437 -8.54 13.68 15.17
CA GLY A 437 -9.52 12.68 14.78
C GLY A 437 -10.62 13.19 13.84
N PRO A 438 -11.74 12.45 13.72
CA PRO A 438 -12.74 12.66 12.66
C PRO A 438 -13.45 14.02 12.73
N LEU A 439 -13.41 14.70 13.88
CA LEU A 439 -13.95 16.05 14.03
C LEU A 439 -13.11 17.11 13.31
N ALA A 440 -11.82 16.86 13.09
CA ALA A 440 -10.90 17.79 12.43
C ALA A 440 -10.66 17.39 10.97
N CYS A 441 -10.46 16.10 10.71
CA CYS A 441 -10.24 15.57 9.37
C CYS A 441 -10.95 14.23 9.20
N SER A 442 -11.66 14.04 8.09
CA SER A 442 -12.14 12.71 7.71
C SER A 442 -10.96 11.75 7.60
N PRO A 443 -11.07 10.50 8.09
CA PRO A 443 -10.04 9.49 7.89
C PRO A 443 -9.77 9.22 6.40
N GLY A 444 -8.56 8.80 6.08
CA GLY A 444 -8.22 8.33 4.73
C GLY A 444 -8.30 6.82 4.68
N PHE A 445 -9.13 6.29 3.77
CA PHE A 445 -9.25 4.86 3.50
C PHE A 445 -8.42 4.48 2.28
N TYR A 446 -7.84 3.29 2.30
CA TYR A 446 -6.98 2.82 1.22
C TYR A 446 -7.02 1.30 1.07
N GLU A 447 -6.94 0.87 -0.19
CA GLU A 447 -6.68 -0.51 -0.57
C GLU A 447 -5.45 -0.53 -1.47
N GLN A 448 -4.35 -1.11 -1.02
CA GLN A 448 -3.05 -0.95 -1.67
C GLN A 448 -2.37 -2.30 -1.77
N SER A 449 -1.83 -2.63 -2.93
CA SER A 449 -1.07 -3.87 -3.08
C SER A 449 0.21 -3.69 -3.88
N ALA A 450 1.21 -4.49 -3.54
CA ALA A 450 2.44 -4.62 -4.29
C ALA A 450 2.76 -6.09 -4.52
N SER A 451 3.31 -6.39 -5.69
CA SER A 451 3.76 -7.73 -6.03
C SER A 451 5.25 -7.74 -6.39
N TYR A 452 5.92 -8.87 -6.14
CA TYR A 452 7.30 -9.09 -6.58
C TYR A 452 7.42 -9.10 -8.10
#